data_AF-A0A0L8AD17-F1
#
_entry.id   AF-A0A0L8AD17-F1
#
_cell.length_a   1.000
_cell.length_b   1.000
_cell.length_c   1.000
_cell.angle_alpha   90.00
_cell.angle_beta   90.00
_cell.angle_gamma   90.00
#
_symmetry.space_group_name_H-M   'P 1'
#
loop_
_entity.id
_entity.type
_entity.pdbx_description
1 polymer ?
#
loop_
_entity_poly.entity_id
_entity_poly.type
_entity_poly.pdbx_seq_one_letter_code
_entity_poly.pdbx_strand_id
1 'polypeptide(L)'
;MTYLIVLDPQSVTSRCYASKGPDGTWFGQPCLVCTSMDASHPLYLAVQREVPHMGSTLKQRLHIPHEAVAFVIEDGGDHGRQQGFRSIAA
;
A
#
# COMPACT_ATOMS: atom_id res chain seq x y z
N MET A 1 7.03 11.02 3.12
CA MET A 1 6.27 10.40 2.02
C MET A 1 5.44 9.28 2.60
N THR A 2 4.14 9.31 2.35
CA THR A 2 3.23 8.20 2.62
C THR A 2 2.74 7.67 1.27
N TYR A 3 2.57 6.37 1.14
CA TYR A 3 2.07 5.74 -0.06
C TYR A 3 0.76 5.05 0.24
N LEU A 4 -0.27 5.30 -0.56
CA LEU A 4 -1.49 4.51 -0.56
C LEU A 4 -1.42 3.52 -1.72
N ILE A 5 -1.32 2.24 -1.40
CA ILE A 5 -1.30 1.15 -2.36
C ILE A 5 -2.73 0.62 -2.46
N VAL A 6 -3.36 0.81 -3.61
CA VAL A 6 -4.67 0.23 -3.88
C VAL A 6 -4.47 -1.13 -4.50
N LEU A 7 -5.03 -2.14 -3.86
CA LEU A 7 -4.91 -3.52 -4.28
C LEU A 7 -6.01 -3.84 -5.29
N ASP A 8 -5.73 -4.72 -6.25
CA ASP A 8 -6.73 -5.16 -7.21
C ASP A 8 -7.81 -5.99 -6.51
N PRO A 9 -9.08 -5.54 -6.43
CA PRO A 9 -10.14 -6.29 -5.76
C PRO A 9 -10.48 -7.63 -6.43
N GLN A 10 -10.11 -7.83 -7.71
CA GLN A 10 -10.35 -9.07 -8.43
C GLN A 10 -9.24 -10.11 -8.21
N SER A 11 -8.05 -9.67 -7.80
CA SER A 11 -6.93 -10.57 -7.50
C SER A 11 -7.24 -11.45 -6.29
N VAL A 12 -6.95 -12.75 -6.38
CA VAL A 12 -7.00 -13.65 -5.21
C VAL A 12 -5.89 -13.28 -4.24
N THR A 13 -4.73 -12.94 -4.77
CA THR A 13 -3.51 -12.58 -4.04
C THR A 13 -3.70 -11.32 -3.21
N SER A 14 -4.36 -10.29 -3.76
CA SER A 14 -4.64 -9.03 -3.04
C SER A 14 -5.43 -9.22 -1.74
N ARG A 15 -6.37 -10.16 -1.72
CA ARG A 15 -7.21 -10.46 -0.56
C ARG A 15 -6.40 -10.97 0.63
N CYS A 16 -5.22 -11.54 0.41
CA CYS A 16 -4.31 -11.95 1.48
C CYS A 16 -3.65 -10.75 2.18
N TYR A 17 -3.50 -9.63 1.48
CA TYR A 17 -2.91 -8.40 2.01
C TYR A 17 -3.96 -7.47 2.64
N ALA A 18 -5.20 -7.53 2.15
CA ALA A 18 -6.33 -6.85 2.76
C ALA A 18 -6.70 -7.52 4.11
N SER A 19 -6.18 -7.00 5.22
CA SER A 19 -6.61 -7.41 6.55
C SER A 19 -7.99 -6.83 6.88
N LYS A 20 -8.88 -7.63 7.50
CA LYS A 20 -10.12 -7.11 8.10
C LYS A 20 -9.76 -6.16 9.25
N GLY A 21 -9.90 -4.85 9.05
CA GLY A 21 -9.64 -3.85 10.09
C GLY A 21 -9.25 -2.47 9.54
N PRO A 22 -8.99 -1.50 10.44
CA PRO A 22 -8.65 -0.12 10.06
C PRO A 22 -7.34 0.00 9.26
N ASP A 23 -6.50 -1.05 9.25
CA ASP A 23 -5.14 -1.00 8.72
C ASP A 23 -4.95 -1.73 7.35
N GLY A 24 -6.03 -2.26 6.77
CA GLY A 24 -6.00 -2.96 5.47
C GLY A 24 -7.23 -2.75 4.58
N THR A 25 -8.20 -1.96 5.06
CA THR A 25 -9.35 -1.51 4.27
C THR A 25 -9.68 -0.08 4.65
N TRP A 26 -9.43 0.89 3.75
CA TRP A 26 -9.96 2.25 3.91
C TRP A 26 -11.18 2.42 3.03
N PHE A 27 -12.23 3.05 3.58
CA PHE A 27 -13.48 3.29 2.86
C PHE A 27 -14.09 2.02 2.21
N GLY A 28 -13.85 0.85 2.80
CA GLY A 28 -14.31 -0.44 2.28
C GLY A 28 -13.55 -0.96 1.04
N GLN A 29 -12.45 -0.31 0.66
CA GLN A 29 -11.58 -0.72 -0.45
C GLN A 29 -10.32 -1.42 0.08
N PRO A 30 -9.82 -2.46 -0.60
CA PRO A 30 -8.59 -3.14 -0.20
C PRO A 30 -7.39 -2.25 -0.53
N CYS A 31 -6.83 -1.59 0.49
CA CYS A 31 -5.70 -0.70 0.31
C CYS A 31 -4.80 -0.69 1.54
N LEU A 32 -3.53 -0.34 1.31
CA LEU A 32 -2.49 -0.32 2.33
C LEU A 32 -1.83 1.05 2.39
N VAL A 33 -1.79 1.63 3.59
CA VAL A 33 -0.99 2.82 3.86
C VAL A 33 0.43 2.38 4.23
N CYS A 34 1.41 2.87 3.50
CA CYS A 34 2.81 2.49 3.61
C CYS A 34 3.69 3.73 3.83
N THR A 35 4.71 3.61 4.67
CA THR A 35 5.70 4.67 4.95
C THR A 35 6.89 4.62 3.99
N SER A 36 7.09 3.49 3.29
CA SER A 36 8.08 3.37 2.22
C SER A 36 7.64 2.36 1.17
N MET A 37 8.10 2.56 -0.07
CA MET A 37 7.91 1.65 -1.19
C MET A 37 9.17 1.61 -2.05
N ASP A 38 9.54 0.41 -2.49
CA ASP A 38 10.55 0.15 -3.52
C ASP A 38 9.94 -0.78 -4.59
N ALA A 39 9.99 -0.32 -5.84
CA ALA A 39 9.49 -1.01 -7.03
C ALA A 39 10.62 -1.53 -7.93
N SER A 40 11.86 -1.54 -7.44
CA SER A 40 13.03 -1.99 -8.21
C SER A 40 13.00 -3.48 -8.57
N HIS A 41 12.26 -4.28 -7.81
CA HIS A 41 12.13 -5.72 -8.08
C HIS A 41 11.11 -5.97 -9.20
N PRO A 42 11.42 -6.85 -10.18
CA PRO A 42 10.58 -7.06 -11.36
C PRO A 42 9.22 -7.71 -11.08
N LEU A 43 9.04 -8.34 -9.92
CA LEU A 43 7.82 -9.12 -9.60
C LEU A 43 6.96 -8.55 -8.47
N TYR A 44 7.51 -7.65 -7.64
CA TYR A 44 6.81 -7.19 -6.45
C TYR A 44 7.24 -5.79 -6.02
N LEU A 45 6.37 -5.12 -5.28
CA LEU A 45 6.67 -3.94 -4.47
C LEU A 45 7.16 -4.38 -3.08
N ALA A 46 8.36 -3.94 -2.68
CA ALA A 46 8.81 -4.03 -1.30
C ALA A 46 8.30 -2.81 -0.54
N VAL A 47 7.51 -3.02 0.50
CA VAL A 47 6.84 -1.92 1.20
C VAL A 47 7.02 -2.06 2.71
N GLN A 48 7.01 -0.92 3.40
CA GLN A 48 6.97 -0.87 4.85
C GLN A 48 5.72 -0.11 5.28
N ARG A 49 5.02 -0.63 6.28
CA ARG A 49 3.89 0.02 6.91
C ARG A 49 4.04 0.02 8.43
N GLU A 50 3.31 0.94 9.05
CA GLU A 50 3.22 1.05 10.50
C GLU A 50 1.79 0.71 10.92
N VAL A 51 1.65 -0.24 11.83
CA VAL A 51 0.35 -0.77 12.27
C VAL A 51 0.22 -0.57 13.78
N PRO A 52 -0.86 0.04 14.27
CA PRO A 52 -1.11 0.13 15.70
C PRO A 52 -1.40 -1.28 16.26
N HIS A 53 -0.62 -1.71 17.24
CA HIS A 53 -0.78 -3.00 17.90
C HIS A 53 -0.56 -2.87 19.41
N MET A 54 -1.61 -3.17 20.21
CA MET A 54 -1.54 -3.22 21.67
C MET A 54 -0.90 -1.97 22.32
N GLY A 55 -1.28 -0.78 21.84
CA GLY A 55 -0.75 0.49 22.36
C GLY A 55 0.66 0.85 21.88
N SER A 56 1.21 0.08 20.94
CA SER A 56 2.51 0.34 20.29
C SER A 56 2.35 0.43 18.76
N THR A 57 3.36 0.95 18.08
CA THR A 57 3.41 0.96 16.61
C THR A 57 4.35 -0.14 16.12
N LEU A 58 3.80 -1.13 15.42
CA LEU A 58 4.56 -2.21 14.82
C LEU A 58 4.96 -1.86 13.38
N LYS A 59 6.25 -1.99 13.07
CA LYS A 59 6.76 -1.84 11.71
C LYS A 59 6.68 -3.18 10.99
N GLN A 60 5.89 -3.25 9.93
CA GLN A 60 5.73 -4.42 9.10
C GLN A 60 6.32 -4.19 7.72
N ARG A 61 7.12 -5.14 7.24
CA ARG A 61 7.60 -5.18 5.85
C ARG A 61 6.82 -6.21 5.06
N LEU A 62 6.41 -5.86 3.84
CA LEU A 62 5.63 -6.72 2.95
C LEU A 62 6.26 -6.72 1.56
N HIS A 63 6.15 -7.86 0.88
CA HIS A 63 6.38 -7.97 -0.56
C HIS A 63 5.03 -8.19 -1.22
N ILE A 64 4.58 -7.23 -2.03
CA ILE A 64 3.27 -7.28 -2.69
C ILE A 64 3.51 -7.53 -4.18
N PRO A 65 3.08 -8.66 -4.74
CA PRO A 65 3.19 -8.92 -6.16
C PRO A 65 2.58 -7.80 -6.98
N HIS A 66 3.22 -7.40 -8.07
CA HIS A 66 2.71 -6.30 -8.92
C HIS A 66 1.30 -6.60 -9.44
N GLU A 67 0.99 -7.86 -9.75
CA GLU A 67 -0.35 -8.32 -10.15
C GLU A 67 -1.44 -8.11 -9.08
N ALA A 68 -1.07 -7.92 -7.82
CA ALA A 68 -2.00 -7.67 -6.73
C ALA A 68 -2.26 -6.18 -6.52
N VAL A 69 -1.57 -5.30 -7.26
CA VAL A 69 -1.62 -3.85 -7.13
C VAL A 69 -2.36 -3.25 -8.31
N ALA A 70 -3.43 -2.49 -8.03
CA ALA A 70 -4.14 -1.76 -9.05
C ALA A 70 -3.44 -0.43 -9.38
N PHE A 71 -3.09 0.33 -8.35
CA PHE A 71 -2.36 1.60 -8.49
C PHE A 71 -1.73 2.04 -7.17
N VAL A 72 -0.73 2.92 -7.25
CA VAL A 72 -0.08 3.55 -6.10
C VAL A 72 -0.28 5.06 -6.15
N ILE A 73 -0.69 5.64 -5.03
CA ILE A 73 -0.78 7.08 -4.81
C ILE A 73 0.33 7.48 -3.84
N GLU A 74 1.08 8.50 -4.19
CA GLU A 74 2.12 9.08 -3.36
C GLU A 74 1.60 10.36 -2.70
N ASP A 75 1.75 10.46 -1.38
CA ASP A 75 1.44 11.66 -0.60
C ASP A 75 2.75 12.23 -0.02
N GLY A 76 3.15 13.39 -0.56
CA GLY A 76 4.33 14.12 -0.16
C GLY A 76 4.16 15.01 1.08
N GLY A 77 3.00 15.02 1.75
CA GLY A 77 2.79 15.77 3.00
C GLY A 77 2.63 17.28 2.84
N ASP A 78 2.79 17.83 1.64
CA ASP A 78 2.41 19.21 1.32
C ASP A 78 0.90 19.31 1.12
N HIS A 79 0.23 19.71 2.20
CA HIS A 79 -1.20 20.00 2.24
C HIS A 79 -1.55 21.10 1.24
N GLY A 80 -1.89 20.73 0.00
CA GLY A 80 -2.39 21.68 -1.00
C GLY A 80 -2.13 21.34 -2.47
N ARG A 81 -1.29 20.36 -2.77
CA ARG A 81 -1.03 19.95 -4.17
C ARG A 81 -1.59 18.55 -4.41
N GLN A 82 -2.59 18.43 -5.29
CA GLN A 82 -3.03 17.12 -5.78
C GLN A 82 -1.83 16.37 -6.34
N GLN A 83 -1.42 15.29 -5.66
CA GLN A 83 -0.36 14.41 -6.14
C GLN A 83 -1.02 13.27 -6.93
N GLY A 84 -0.53 13.09 -8.16
CA GLY A 84 -1.14 12.21 -9.16
C GLY A 84 -0.79 10.74 -8.99
N PHE A 85 -1.16 9.93 -9.98
CA PHE A 85 -0.88 8.51 -10.04
C PHE A 85 0.61 8.25 -10.37
N ARG A 86 1.24 7.33 -9.65
CA ARG A 86 2.57 6.82 -10.02
C ARG A 86 2.41 5.55 -10.85
N SER A 87 2.88 5.60 -12.10
CA SER A 87 2.94 4.40 -12.96
C SER A 87 3.94 3.41 -12.39
N ILE A 88 3.48 2.18 -12.14
CA ILE A 88 4.35 1.05 -11.80
C ILE A 88 4.80 0.50 -13.16
N ALA A 89 6.04 0.79 -13.56
CA ALA A 89 6.57 0.29 -14.83
C ALA A 89 6.59 -1.25 -14.81
N ALA A 90 6.10 -1.85 -15.90
CA ALA A 90 6.06 -3.29 -16.14
C ALA A 90 7.46 -3.86 -16.44
#